data_AF-A0A498CF51-F1
#
_entry.id   AF-A0A498CF51-F1
#
_cell.length_a   1.000
_cell.length_b   1.000
_cell.length_c   1.000
_cell.angle_alpha   90.00
_cell.angle_beta   90.00
_cell.angle_gamma   90.00
#
_symmetry.space_group_name_H-M   'P 1'
#
loop_
_entity.id
_entity.type
_entity.pdbx_description
1 polymer ?
#
loop_
_entity_poly.entity_id
_entity_poly.type
_entity_poly.pdbx_seq_one_letter_code
_entity_poly.pdbx_strand_id
1 'polypeptide(L)'
;MPLPPLVDPVATLSDAELRRTARHASLSGLGEVGQRRLAAAHVAIVGAGGLGSPVVLALAAAGVGTLTVIDDDVVEAANLQRQVLHRHADIGADKVDSAVRASADLSPETRVVTVRERLDAASAARILTGADLVVDTSDTLATRADVAAAAEELGLPVVWGVVQEFHAQVTVFWSAPPTGHAPVRLADLHDPATAGEPPSCAAVGVLGALCLQVGGLLAVEAIKLIAGIGESLLGRVLVIDALRGTQREVPLRGAADAVPAAPAPHAVTAAPTSPPSAPPAAASAPRPTLIAELTVAQMLEAQEAGATLLDVREPWETQSGIVAGSVVVPLQEFLADPGQLGDDEPVVVICAHGVRARHAAMALRARGVDASILAGGLAAWTQG
;
A
#
# COMPACT_ATOMS: atom_id res chain seq x y z
N MET A 1 -6.87 12.98 -21.66
CA MET A 1 -6.42 14.38 -21.87
C MET A 1 -5.61 14.82 -20.67
N PRO A 2 -4.61 15.71 -20.83
CA PRO A 2 -3.92 16.31 -19.70
C PRO A 2 -4.85 17.20 -18.87
N LEU A 3 -4.68 17.13 -17.55
CA LEU A 3 -5.24 18.10 -16.62
C LEU A 3 -4.51 19.45 -16.78
N PRO A 4 -5.16 20.58 -16.49
CA PRO A 4 -4.45 21.85 -16.35
C PRO A 4 -3.37 21.74 -15.25
N PRO A 5 -2.29 22.54 -15.34
CA PRO A 5 -1.29 22.61 -14.28
C PRO A 5 -1.92 23.09 -12.97
N LEU A 6 -1.46 22.55 -11.84
CA LEU A 6 -1.87 23.03 -10.52
C LEU A 6 -1.38 24.44 -10.20
N VAL A 7 -0.22 24.82 -10.73
CA VAL A 7 0.46 26.07 -10.37
C VAL A 7 0.90 26.88 -11.59
N ASP A 8 0.95 28.19 -11.41
CA ASP A 8 1.61 29.09 -12.34
C ASP A 8 3.14 29.04 -12.18
N PRO A 9 3.91 29.22 -13.26
CA PRO A 9 5.38 29.18 -13.21
C PRO A 9 5.96 30.40 -12.48
N VAL A 10 7.02 30.20 -11.69
CA VAL A 10 7.85 31.32 -11.20
C VAL A 10 8.39 32.17 -12.36
N ALA A 11 8.74 33.44 -12.12
CA ALA A 11 9.15 34.36 -13.19
C ALA A 11 10.41 33.92 -13.96
N THR A 12 11.40 33.36 -13.25
CA THR A 12 12.68 32.85 -13.79
C THR A 12 13.25 31.81 -12.82
N LEU A 13 14.03 30.85 -13.34
CA LEU A 13 14.88 29.97 -12.52
C LEU A 13 16.25 30.60 -12.29
N SER A 14 17.00 30.12 -11.30
CA SER A 14 18.40 30.48 -11.14
C SER A 14 19.27 29.83 -12.23
N ASP A 15 20.43 30.41 -12.52
CA ASP A 15 21.45 29.82 -13.39
C ASP A 15 21.94 28.44 -12.89
N ALA A 16 21.93 28.21 -11.57
CA ALA A 16 22.33 26.94 -10.98
C ALA A 16 21.27 25.87 -11.24
N GLU A 17 20.00 26.22 -11.02
CA GLU A 17 18.86 25.34 -11.26
C GLU A 17 18.71 25.01 -12.74
N LEU A 18 18.80 26.00 -13.64
CA LEU A 18 18.80 25.79 -15.10
C LEU A 18 19.88 24.80 -15.57
N ARG A 19 21.07 24.83 -14.96
CA ARG A 19 22.13 23.84 -15.25
C ARG A 19 21.79 22.46 -14.68
N ARG A 20 21.30 22.40 -13.45
CA ARG A 20 20.96 21.16 -12.73
C ARG A 20 19.86 20.38 -13.46
N THR A 21 18.84 21.09 -13.94
CA THR A 21 17.65 20.53 -14.60
C THR A 21 17.70 20.67 -16.12
N ALA A 22 18.87 20.92 -16.72
CA ALA A 22 19.03 21.12 -18.17
C ALA A 22 18.49 19.95 -19.02
N ARG A 23 18.46 18.73 -18.47
CA ARG A 23 17.86 17.55 -19.14
C ARG A 23 16.33 17.62 -19.20
N HIS A 24 15.65 18.29 -18.25
CA HIS A 24 14.20 18.50 -18.27
C HIS A 24 13.78 19.49 -19.36
N ALA A 25 14.61 20.50 -19.66
CA ALA A 25 14.33 21.47 -20.72
C ALA A 25 14.17 20.84 -22.12
N SER A 26 14.78 19.65 -22.35
CA SER A 26 14.64 18.88 -23.59
C SER A 26 13.42 17.94 -23.61
N LEU A 27 12.70 17.76 -22.49
CA LEU A 27 11.53 16.89 -22.43
C LEU A 27 10.30 17.61 -23.00
N SER A 28 9.75 17.07 -24.10
CA SER A 28 8.48 17.53 -24.66
C SER A 28 7.36 17.45 -23.62
N GLY A 29 6.53 18.48 -23.54
CA GLY A 29 5.52 18.66 -22.50
C GLY A 29 6.02 19.42 -21.27
N LEU A 30 7.16 19.01 -20.68
CA LEU A 30 7.70 19.66 -19.47
C LEU A 30 8.41 20.98 -19.82
N GLY A 31 9.56 20.93 -20.50
CA GLY A 31 10.34 22.10 -20.90
C GLY A 31 10.69 23.07 -19.75
N GLU A 32 11.04 24.32 -20.12
CA GLU A 32 11.34 25.38 -19.14
C GLU A 32 10.11 25.78 -18.31
N VAL A 33 8.93 25.88 -18.93
CA VAL A 33 7.69 26.31 -18.25
C VAL A 33 7.28 25.29 -17.18
N GLY A 34 7.34 23.99 -17.49
CA GLY A 34 7.08 22.93 -16.51
C GLY A 34 8.11 22.92 -15.38
N GLN A 35 9.39 23.14 -15.67
CA GLN A 35 10.40 23.28 -14.62
C GLN A 35 10.14 24.49 -13.70
N ARG A 36 9.69 25.61 -14.25
CA ARG A 36 9.29 26.80 -13.47
C ARG A 36 8.02 26.58 -12.66
N ARG A 37 7.15 25.64 -13.04
CA ARG A 37 6.02 25.18 -12.21
C ARG A 37 6.49 24.26 -11.08
N LEU A 38 7.41 23.34 -11.34
CA LEU A 38 8.03 22.54 -10.28
C LEU A 38 8.64 23.45 -9.20
N ALA A 39 9.45 24.44 -9.61
CA ALA A 39 10.03 25.42 -8.71
C ALA A 39 9.01 26.33 -7.97
N ALA A 40 7.78 26.45 -8.48
CA ALA A 40 6.70 27.18 -7.82
C ALA A 40 5.95 26.32 -6.78
N ALA A 41 5.92 25.00 -6.98
CA ALA A 41 5.01 24.10 -6.28
C ALA A 41 5.41 23.80 -4.83
N HIS A 42 4.40 23.62 -4.00
CA HIS A 42 4.45 23.10 -2.63
C HIS A 42 3.75 21.74 -2.58
N VAL A 43 4.52 20.68 -2.34
CA VAL A 43 3.99 19.32 -2.15
C VAL A 43 4.05 18.93 -0.68
N ALA A 44 2.93 18.45 -0.12
CA ALA A 44 2.92 17.77 1.18
C ALA A 44 3.11 16.27 1.00
N ILE A 45 4.02 15.65 1.76
CA ILE A 45 4.36 14.23 1.67
C ILE A 45 4.12 13.58 3.04
N VAL A 46 3.09 12.74 3.13
CA VAL A 46 2.71 12.05 4.37
C VAL A 46 3.43 10.72 4.44
N GLY A 47 4.28 10.57 5.45
CA GLY A 47 5.24 9.49 5.61
C GLY A 47 6.56 9.75 4.88
N ALA A 48 7.68 9.53 5.57
CA ALA A 48 9.04 9.48 5.02
C ALA A 48 9.53 8.03 4.84
N GLY A 49 8.64 7.06 5.06
CA GLY A 49 8.90 5.61 5.04
C GLY A 49 9.23 5.02 3.66
N GLY A 50 8.88 3.76 3.41
CA GLY A 50 9.38 3.03 2.24
C GLY A 50 8.98 3.67 0.90
N LEU A 51 7.76 4.22 0.83
CA LEU A 51 7.24 4.94 -0.32
C LEU A 51 7.59 6.44 -0.30
N GLY A 52 7.50 7.09 0.86
CA GLY A 52 7.87 8.49 1.02
C GLY A 52 9.35 8.79 0.72
N SER A 53 10.25 7.87 1.09
CA SER A 53 11.70 7.97 0.84
C SER A 53 12.05 8.30 -0.63
N PRO A 54 11.72 7.45 -1.62
CA PRO A 54 11.94 7.75 -3.04
C PRO A 54 11.11 8.93 -3.56
N VAL A 55 9.92 9.24 -3.00
CA VAL A 55 9.15 10.45 -3.37
C VAL A 55 9.92 11.72 -3.02
N VAL A 56 10.41 11.84 -1.78
CA VAL A 56 11.20 13.00 -1.32
C VAL A 56 12.45 13.18 -2.18
N LEU A 57 13.19 12.08 -2.43
CA LEU A 57 14.39 12.11 -3.28
C LEU A 57 14.06 12.55 -4.70
N ALA A 58 13.02 11.98 -5.33
CA ALA A 58 12.66 12.27 -6.71
C ALA A 58 12.12 13.70 -6.89
N LEU A 59 11.27 14.19 -6.00
CA LEU A 59 10.69 15.53 -6.10
C LEU A 59 11.71 16.63 -5.78
N ALA A 60 12.60 16.41 -4.80
CA ALA A 60 13.73 17.32 -4.57
C ALA A 60 14.68 17.32 -5.78
N ALA A 61 15.09 16.14 -6.27
CA ALA A 61 15.92 16.04 -7.48
C ALA A 61 15.24 16.69 -8.71
N ALA A 62 13.91 16.63 -8.82
CA ALA A 62 13.17 17.28 -9.90
C ALA A 62 13.09 18.82 -9.78
N GLY A 63 13.47 19.42 -8.65
CA GLY A 63 13.40 20.86 -8.43
C GLY A 63 12.02 21.36 -8.00
N VAL A 64 11.28 20.57 -7.21
CA VAL A 64 10.08 21.08 -6.54
C VAL A 64 10.46 22.16 -5.52
N GLY A 65 9.72 23.28 -5.52
CA GLY A 65 10.06 24.48 -4.75
C GLY A 65 9.97 24.31 -3.23
N THR A 66 8.86 23.76 -2.72
CA THR A 66 8.70 23.41 -1.30
C THR A 66 8.21 21.97 -1.14
N LEU A 67 8.85 21.23 -0.23
CA LEU A 67 8.37 19.93 0.25
C LEU A 67 8.03 20.05 1.74
N THR A 68 6.79 19.83 2.13
CA THR A 68 6.46 19.56 3.53
C THR A 68 6.51 18.05 3.76
N VAL A 69 7.35 17.57 4.67
CA VAL A 69 7.51 16.14 4.97
C VAL A 69 7.01 15.87 6.38
N ILE A 70 6.01 14.99 6.47
CA ILE A 70 5.28 14.68 7.71
C ILE A 70 5.58 13.24 8.13
N ASP A 71 6.30 13.05 9.24
CA ASP A 71 6.59 11.75 9.84
C ASP A 71 6.99 11.95 11.32
N ASP A 72 6.42 11.19 12.25
CA ASP A 72 6.69 11.31 13.69
C ASP A 72 7.77 10.34 14.21
N ASP A 73 8.09 9.30 13.43
CA ASP A 73 9.02 8.24 13.83
C ASP A 73 10.50 8.65 13.70
N VAL A 74 11.35 7.77 14.22
CA VAL A 74 12.81 7.77 14.04
C VAL A 74 13.26 6.74 13.01
N VAL A 75 14.51 6.85 12.54
CA VAL A 75 15.14 5.89 11.64
C VAL A 75 15.55 4.62 12.40
N GLU A 76 15.17 3.46 11.86
CA GLU A 76 15.51 2.15 12.43
C GLU A 76 16.26 1.25 11.44
N ALA A 77 17.21 0.46 11.94
CA ALA A 77 18.03 -0.45 11.14
C ALA A 77 17.19 -1.43 10.28
N ALA A 78 16.11 -1.99 10.84
CA ALA A 78 15.22 -2.93 10.16
C ALA A 78 14.49 -2.32 8.95
N ASN A 79 14.40 -0.98 8.90
CA ASN A 79 13.66 -0.28 7.86
C ASN A 79 14.55 0.20 6.69
N LEU A 80 15.88 0.21 6.86
CA LEU A 80 16.84 0.64 5.85
C LEU A 80 16.80 -0.17 4.54
N GLN A 81 16.28 -1.41 4.56
CA GLN A 81 16.12 -2.22 3.32
C GLN A 81 15.14 -1.60 2.30
N ARG A 82 14.23 -0.73 2.76
CA ARG A 82 13.21 -0.07 1.91
C ARG A 82 13.19 1.46 2.02
N GLN A 83 13.67 2.05 3.12
CA GLN A 83 13.63 3.49 3.37
C GLN A 83 14.92 4.18 2.92
N VAL A 84 15.13 4.26 1.60
CA VAL A 84 16.40 4.71 0.97
C VAL A 84 16.73 6.20 1.14
N LEU A 85 15.86 6.99 1.76
CA LEU A 85 16.16 8.36 2.19
C LEU A 85 17.12 8.39 3.40
N HIS A 86 17.04 7.35 4.23
CA HIS A 86 17.80 7.22 5.46
C HIS A 86 19.08 6.42 5.24
N ARG A 87 20.11 6.73 6.02
CA ARG A 87 21.41 6.08 5.99
C ARG A 87 21.64 5.35 7.31
N HIS A 88 22.57 4.41 7.32
CA HIS A 88 22.96 3.72 8.56
C HIS A 88 23.46 4.68 9.66
N ALA A 89 24.06 5.81 9.28
CA ALA A 89 24.49 6.86 10.20
C ALA A 89 23.34 7.70 10.81
N ASP A 90 22.11 7.54 10.31
CA ASP A 90 20.94 8.30 10.75
C ASP A 90 20.09 7.53 11.78
N ILE A 91 20.44 6.28 12.13
CA ILE A 91 19.66 5.44 13.05
C ILE A 91 19.47 6.16 14.40
N GLY A 92 18.20 6.22 14.85
CA GLY A 92 17.79 6.92 16.07
C GLY A 92 17.55 8.42 15.91
N ALA A 93 17.89 9.03 14.78
CA ALA A 93 17.48 10.39 14.42
C ALA A 93 16.08 10.39 13.79
N ASP A 94 15.46 11.57 13.70
CA ASP A 94 14.11 11.73 13.17
C ASP A 94 14.09 11.46 11.66
N LYS A 95 13.05 10.78 11.15
CA LYS A 95 12.96 10.51 9.70
C LYS A 95 12.93 11.80 8.88
N VAL A 96 12.27 12.85 9.38
CA VAL A 96 12.16 14.15 8.72
C VAL A 96 13.50 14.90 8.57
N ASP A 97 14.47 14.69 9.47
CA ASP A 97 15.81 15.29 9.35
C ASP A 97 16.59 14.69 8.17
N SER A 98 16.33 13.42 7.85
CA SER A 98 16.89 12.79 6.66
C SER A 98 16.35 13.41 5.37
N ALA A 99 15.09 13.88 5.37
CA ALA A 99 14.51 14.59 4.24
C ALA A 99 15.22 15.92 4.00
N VAL A 100 15.36 16.75 5.04
CA VAL A 100 16.05 18.06 4.96
C VAL A 100 17.43 17.91 4.33
N ARG A 101 18.24 17.00 4.88
CA ARG A 101 19.59 16.75 4.39
C ARG A 101 19.60 16.23 2.96
N ALA A 102 18.88 15.15 2.66
CA ALA A 102 18.95 14.52 1.35
C ALA A 102 18.41 15.44 0.23
N SER A 103 17.39 16.25 0.51
CA SER A 103 16.93 17.28 -0.41
C SER A 103 17.97 18.38 -0.61
N ALA A 104 18.62 18.86 0.46
CA ALA A 104 19.69 19.87 0.35
C ALA A 104 20.90 19.36 -0.47
N ASP A 105 21.27 18.08 -0.33
CA ASP A 105 22.33 17.43 -1.12
C ASP A 105 21.96 17.30 -2.62
N LEU A 106 20.67 17.21 -2.96
CA LEU A 106 20.16 17.03 -4.34
C LEU A 106 19.74 18.32 -5.05
N SER A 107 19.21 19.28 -4.30
CA SER A 107 18.60 20.52 -4.77
C SER A 107 18.64 21.57 -3.65
N PRO A 108 19.72 22.37 -3.55
CA PRO A 108 19.86 23.38 -2.50
C PRO A 108 18.79 24.49 -2.51
N GLU A 109 18.05 24.64 -3.61
CA GLU A 109 16.96 25.61 -3.75
C GLU A 109 15.59 25.03 -3.35
N THR A 110 15.46 23.70 -3.19
CA THR A 110 14.25 23.06 -2.67
C THR A 110 14.14 23.28 -1.16
N ARG A 111 13.10 24.01 -0.72
CA ARG A 111 12.83 24.23 0.70
C ARG A 111 12.12 23.02 1.30
N VAL A 112 12.75 22.35 2.27
CA VAL A 112 12.07 21.34 3.09
C VAL A 112 11.50 21.96 4.36
N VAL A 113 10.22 21.72 4.62
CA VAL A 113 9.53 22.02 5.88
C VAL A 113 9.25 20.69 6.57
N THR A 114 9.72 20.53 7.81
CA THR A 114 9.51 19.30 8.58
C THR A 114 8.30 19.43 9.50
N VAL A 115 7.50 18.38 9.58
CA VAL A 115 6.39 18.26 10.53
C VAL A 115 6.55 16.95 11.28
N ARG A 116 7.08 17.02 12.50
CA ARG A 116 7.22 15.88 13.39
C ARG A 116 5.96 15.70 14.25
N GLU A 117 4.86 15.38 13.59
CA GLU A 117 3.54 15.20 14.19
C GLU A 117 2.85 14.01 13.51
N ARG A 118 2.21 13.14 14.28
CA ARG A 118 1.38 12.07 13.73
C ARG A 118 0.12 12.72 13.18
N LEU A 119 -0.03 12.72 11.85
CA LEU A 119 -1.20 13.30 11.21
C LEU A 119 -2.46 12.50 11.58
N ASP A 120 -3.44 13.23 12.09
CA ASP A 120 -4.76 12.77 12.55
C ASP A 120 -5.87 13.74 12.11
N ALA A 121 -7.14 13.37 12.30
CA ALA A 121 -8.29 14.20 11.96
C ALA A 121 -8.27 15.64 12.56
N ALA A 122 -7.58 15.86 13.68
CA ALA A 122 -7.51 17.17 14.35
C ALA A 122 -6.38 18.06 13.80
N SER A 123 -5.35 17.47 13.21
CA SER A 123 -4.14 18.14 12.71
C SER A 123 -4.08 18.22 11.18
N ALA A 124 -4.70 17.28 10.46
CA ALA A 124 -4.56 17.09 9.02
C ALA A 124 -4.82 18.37 8.19
N ALA A 125 -5.98 19.01 8.34
CA ALA A 125 -6.32 20.22 7.58
C ALA A 125 -5.33 21.37 7.83
N ARG A 126 -4.90 21.56 9.08
CA ARG A 126 -3.87 22.55 9.46
C ARG A 126 -2.51 22.24 8.82
N ILE A 127 -2.10 20.97 8.83
CA ILE A 127 -0.80 20.52 8.30
C ILE A 127 -0.75 20.64 6.77
N LEU A 128 -1.83 20.30 6.09
CA LEU A 128 -1.92 20.27 4.61
C LEU A 128 -2.27 21.62 3.98
N THR A 129 -2.68 22.62 4.79
CA THR A 129 -3.01 23.97 4.32
C THR A 129 -1.84 24.61 3.56
N GLY A 130 -2.12 25.07 2.34
CA GLY A 130 -1.18 25.81 1.50
C GLY A 130 -0.34 24.95 0.55
N ALA A 131 -0.40 23.62 0.63
CA ALA A 131 0.14 22.75 -0.39
C ALA A 131 -0.74 22.77 -1.67
N ASP A 132 -0.14 22.55 -2.83
CA ASP A 132 -0.85 22.43 -4.11
C ASP A 132 -1.35 20.99 -4.36
N LEU A 133 -0.66 20.00 -3.77
CA LEU A 133 -1.06 18.59 -3.77
C LEU A 133 -0.48 17.84 -2.57
N VAL A 134 -1.11 16.70 -2.26
CA VAL A 134 -0.63 15.78 -1.23
C VAL A 134 -0.14 14.49 -1.89
N VAL A 135 0.99 13.95 -1.43
CA VAL A 135 1.42 12.58 -1.72
C VAL A 135 1.24 11.76 -0.45
N ASP A 136 0.22 10.90 -0.43
CA ASP A 136 -0.03 10.00 0.69
C ASP A 136 0.76 8.71 0.52
N THR A 137 1.69 8.49 1.45
CA THR A 137 2.53 7.29 1.52
C THR A 137 2.41 6.57 2.86
N SER A 138 1.37 6.90 3.64
CA SER A 138 1.11 6.36 4.97
C SER A 138 0.74 4.87 4.94
N ASP A 139 1.12 4.14 5.99
CA ASP A 139 0.97 2.68 6.08
C ASP A 139 -0.24 2.20 6.92
N THR A 140 -0.97 3.11 7.58
CA THR A 140 -2.21 2.80 8.33
C THR A 140 -3.46 3.19 7.54
N LEU A 141 -4.61 2.54 7.79
CA LEU A 141 -5.88 2.92 7.16
C LEU A 141 -6.44 4.22 7.76
N ALA A 142 -6.23 4.45 9.06
CA ALA A 142 -6.67 5.65 9.77
C ALA A 142 -6.03 6.93 9.20
N THR A 143 -4.69 6.96 9.06
CA THR A 143 -4.00 8.14 8.49
C THR A 143 -4.44 8.42 7.05
N ARG A 144 -4.65 7.38 6.22
CA ARG A 144 -5.18 7.57 4.85
C ARG A 144 -6.57 8.20 4.85
N ALA A 145 -7.45 7.79 5.76
CA ALA A 145 -8.79 8.37 5.90
C ALA A 145 -8.72 9.85 6.32
N ASP A 146 -7.87 10.18 7.30
CA ASP A 146 -7.68 11.56 7.79
C ASP A 146 -7.04 12.47 6.73
N VAL A 147 -6.04 11.99 6.00
CA VAL A 147 -5.43 12.69 4.85
C VAL A 147 -6.47 12.92 3.75
N ALA A 148 -7.24 11.89 3.39
CA ALA A 148 -8.27 12.01 2.36
C ALA A 148 -9.34 13.02 2.77
N ALA A 149 -9.87 12.94 3.99
CA ALA A 149 -10.90 13.87 4.49
C ALA A 149 -10.42 15.33 4.46
N ALA A 150 -9.19 15.60 4.95
CA ALA A 150 -8.62 16.93 4.93
C ALA A 150 -8.29 17.45 3.51
N ALA A 151 -7.81 16.58 2.62
CA ALA A 151 -7.61 16.94 1.22
C ALA A 151 -8.95 17.21 0.50
N GLU A 152 -10.01 16.47 0.83
CA GLU A 152 -11.35 16.73 0.30
C GLU A 152 -11.93 18.06 0.78
N GLU A 153 -11.70 18.44 2.05
CA GLU A 153 -12.08 19.75 2.61
C GLU A 153 -11.32 20.91 1.92
N LEU A 154 -10.01 20.73 1.71
CA LEU A 154 -9.14 21.74 1.09
C LEU A 154 -9.21 21.76 -0.46
N GLY A 155 -9.91 20.80 -1.07
CA GLY A 155 -10.01 20.66 -2.53
C GLY A 155 -8.72 20.17 -3.23
N LEU A 156 -7.79 19.59 -2.48
CA LEU A 156 -6.48 19.16 -2.96
C LEU A 156 -6.54 17.80 -3.68
N PRO A 157 -5.75 17.59 -4.75
CA PRO A 157 -5.49 16.26 -5.26
C PRO A 157 -4.56 15.48 -4.32
N VAL A 158 -4.88 14.20 -4.10
CA VAL A 158 -4.04 13.24 -3.38
C VAL A 158 -3.47 12.23 -4.37
N VAL A 159 -2.16 12.27 -4.56
CA VAL A 159 -1.40 11.21 -5.21
C VAL A 159 -1.19 10.12 -4.17
N TRP A 160 -1.78 8.95 -4.40
CA TRP A 160 -1.85 7.89 -3.39
C TRP A 160 -1.19 6.61 -3.89
N GLY A 161 -0.44 5.94 -3.02
CA GLY A 161 0.12 4.63 -3.32
C GLY A 161 0.31 3.75 -2.09
N VAL A 162 0.11 2.45 -2.30
CA VAL A 162 0.30 1.42 -1.27
C VAL A 162 1.06 0.24 -1.83
N VAL A 163 1.81 -0.44 -0.95
CA VAL A 163 2.52 -1.68 -1.25
C VAL A 163 2.25 -2.68 -0.13
N GLN A 164 2.00 -3.94 -0.51
CA GLN A 164 1.89 -5.06 0.42
C GLN A 164 2.56 -6.28 -0.23
N GLU A 165 3.51 -6.90 0.46
CA GLU A 165 4.32 -8.03 -0.05
C GLU A 165 5.02 -7.72 -1.38
N PHE A 166 4.44 -8.18 -2.49
CA PHE A 166 4.91 -8.04 -3.88
C PHE A 166 3.91 -7.30 -4.78
N HIS A 167 2.84 -6.75 -4.20
CA HIS A 167 1.77 -6.06 -4.91
C HIS A 167 1.75 -4.58 -4.57
N ALA A 168 1.34 -3.75 -5.53
CA ALA A 168 1.14 -2.33 -5.30
C ALA A 168 -0.10 -1.80 -6.00
N GLN A 169 -0.63 -0.69 -5.48
CA GLN A 169 -1.67 0.11 -6.12
C GLN A 169 -1.24 1.58 -6.12
N VAL A 170 -1.53 2.30 -7.21
CA VAL A 170 -1.30 3.74 -7.36
C VAL A 170 -2.51 4.37 -8.02
N THR A 171 -2.96 5.53 -7.52
CA THR A 171 -4.04 6.32 -8.13
C THR A 171 -3.90 7.80 -7.76
N VAL A 172 -4.71 8.65 -8.37
CA VAL A 172 -4.92 10.02 -7.92
C VAL A 172 -6.38 10.17 -7.51
N PHE A 173 -6.60 10.63 -6.27
CA PHE A 173 -7.91 11.06 -5.78
C PHE A 173 -8.03 12.58 -5.90
N TRP A 174 -9.20 13.08 -6.26
CA TRP A 174 -9.52 14.50 -6.29
C TRP A 174 -11.05 14.66 -6.22
N SER A 175 -11.56 15.28 -5.15
CA SER A 175 -13.01 15.49 -4.94
C SER A 175 -13.58 16.67 -5.73
N ALA A 176 -12.73 17.64 -6.09
CA ALA A 176 -13.08 18.84 -6.83
C ALA A 176 -12.15 19.05 -8.06
N PRO A 177 -12.10 18.07 -8.99
CA PRO A 177 -11.19 18.16 -10.13
C PRO A 177 -11.66 19.22 -11.15
N PRO A 178 -10.78 19.68 -12.04
CA PRO A 178 -11.11 20.61 -13.12
C PRO A 178 -12.24 20.10 -14.02
N THR A 179 -13.10 21.04 -14.46
CA THR A 179 -14.28 20.78 -15.31
C THR A 179 -14.02 19.78 -16.43
N GLY A 180 -14.88 18.78 -16.55
CA GLY A 180 -14.78 17.70 -17.53
C GLY A 180 -14.15 16.40 -17.00
N HIS A 181 -13.74 16.36 -15.73
CA HIS A 181 -13.26 15.16 -15.05
C HIS A 181 -14.23 14.77 -13.93
N ALA A 182 -14.46 13.46 -13.77
CA ALA A 182 -15.27 12.93 -12.67
C ALA A 182 -14.48 12.96 -11.35
N PRO A 183 -15.10 13.37 -10.23
CA PRO A 183 -14.46 13.28 -8.92
C PRO A 183 -14.28 11.82 -8.50
N VAL A 184 -13.16 11.52 -7.86
CA VAL A 184 -12.88 10.22 -7.23
C VAL A 184 -12.22 10.41 -5.88
N ARG A 185 -12.64 9.62 -4.90
CA ARG A 185 -12.30 9.71 -3.48
C ARG A 185 -11.71 8.39 -2.99
N LEU A 186 -11.03 8.42 -1.84
CA LEU A 186 -10.53 7.19 -1.21
C LEU A 186 -11.67 6.18 -0.95
N ALA A 187 -12.84 6.67 -0.54
CA ALA A 187 -14.04 5.87 -0.28
C ALA A 187 -14.59 5.14 -1.52
N ASP A 188 -14.28 5.59 -2.74
CA ASP A 188 -14.69 4.90 -3.98
C ASP A 188 -13.84 3.66 -4.27
N LEU A 189 -12.65 3.55 -3.65
CA LEU A 189 -11.76 2.38 -3.73
C LEU A 189 -11.84 1.51 -2.47
N HIS A 190 -11.97 2.13 -1.30
CA HIS A 190 -12.02 1.49 0.00
C HIS A 190 -13.23 2.00 0.79
N ASP A 191 -14.36 1.30 0.67
CA ASP A 191 -15.57 1.58 1.43
C ASP A 191 -15.31 1.44 2.95
N PRO A 192 -15.43 2.52 3.75
CA PRO A 192 -15.19 2.47 5.20
C PRO A 192 -16.12 1.52 5.95
N ALA A 193 -17.28 1.16 5.40
CA ALA A 193 -18.23 0.23 6.01
C ALA A 193 -17.81 -1.25 5.86
N THR A 194 -16.90 -1.55 4.94
CA THR A 194 -16.45 -2.93 4.64
C THR A 194 -14.93 -3.12 4.68
N ALA A 195 -14.15 -2.04 4.75
CA ALA A 195 -12.70 -2.08 4.89
C ALA A 195 -12.26 -2.51 6.30
N GLY A 196 -11.97 -3.80 6.47
CA GLY A 196 -11.15 -4.28 7.59
C GLY A 196 -9.71 -3.77 7.46
N GLU A 197 -9.01 -3.63 8.59
CA GLU A 197 -7.62 -3.13 8.58
C GLU A 197 -6.67 -4.17 7.96
N PRO A 198 -5.95 -3.83 6.87
CA PRO A 198 -5.01 -4.75 6.26
C PRO A 198 -3.78 -4.95 7.18
N PRO A 199 -3.17 -6.14 7.19
CA PRO A 199 -1.98 -6.39 8.00
C PRO A 199 -0.83 -5.47 7.58
N SER A 200 -0.13 -4.91 8.57
CA SER A 200 0.94 -3.93 8.33
C SER A 200 2.12 -4.53 7.55
N CYS A 201 2.91 -3.67 6.89
CA CYS A 201 4.14 -4.07 6.19
C CYS A 201 5.13 -4.86 7.07
N ALA A 202 5.09 -4.66 8.40
CA ALA A 202 5.90 -5.43 9.34
C ALA A 202 5.35 -6.85 9.60
N ALA A 203 4.04 -7.07 9.43
CA ALA A 203 3.38 -8.35 9.63
C ALA A 203 3.37 -9.25 8.37
N VAL A 204 3.29 -8.66 7.18
CA VAL A 204 3.37 -9.38 5.88
C VAL A 204 4.77 -9.41 5.25
N GLY A 205 5.63 -8.45 5.58
CA GLY A 205 6.82 -8.15 4.80
C GLY A 205 6.54 -7.30 3.56
N VAL A 206 7.59 -6.70 3.00
CA VAL A 206 7.50 -5.85 1.80
C VAL A 206 8.84 -5.82 1.06
N LEU A 207 8.77 -5.96 -0.27
CA LEU A 207 9.94 -5.88 -1.15
C LEU A 207 10.41 -4.43 -1.32
N GLY A 208 11.57 -4.07 -0.75
CA GLY A 208 12.10 -2.70 -0.81
C GLY A 208 12.24 -2.13 -2.24
N ALA A 209 12.65 -2.95 -3.21
CA ALA A 209 12.74 -2.54 -4.62
C ALA A 209 11.38 -2.12 -5.22
N LEU A 210 10.28 -2.73 -4.78
CA LEU A 210 8.93 -2.33 -5.19
C LEU A 210 8.54 -0.99 -4.57
N CYS A 211 8.96 -0.69 -3.34
CA CYS A 211 8.78 0.63 -2.74
C CYS A 211 9.47 1.73 -3.57
N LEU A 212 10.69 1.49 -4.06
CA LEU A 212 11.39 2.43 -4.95
C LEU A 212 10.65 2.64 -6.27
N GLN A 213 10.18 1.55 -6.91
CA GLN A 213 9.40 1.64 -8.15
C GLN A 213 8.13 2.46 -7.96
N VAL A 214 7.38 2.19 -6.90
CA VAL A 214 6.07 2.80 -6.64
C VAL A 214 6.21 4.26 -6.21
N GLY A 215 7.17 4.60 -5.35
CA GLY A 215 7.43 6.00 -5.02
C GLY A 215 7.96 6.83 -6.19
N GLY A 216 8.69 6.20 -7.12
CA GLY A 216 9.01 6.82 -8.42
C GLY A 216 7.76 7.12 -9.25
N LEU A 217 6.77 6.22 -9.28
CA LEU A 217 5.49 6.46 -9.95
C LEU A 217 4.68 7.58 -9.27
N LEU A 218 4.65 7.62 -7.93
CA LEU A 218 4.01 8.70 -7.17
C LEU A 218 4.64 10.08 -7.49
N ALA A 219 5.97 10.15 -7.55
CA ALA A 219 6.66 11.37 -7.96
C ALA A 219 6.32 11.77 -9.41
N VAL A 220 6.14 10.80 -10.32
CA VAL A 220 5.71 11.07 -11.71
C VAL A 220 4.25 11.58 -11.76
N GLU A 221 3.32 11.04 -10.98
CA GLU A 221 1.96 11.60 -10.89
C GLU A 221 1.96 13.04 -10.37
N ALA A 222 2.73 13.33 -9.30
CA ALA A 222 2.86 14.69 -8.79
C ALA A 222 3.44 15.66 -9.83
N ILE A 223 4.52 15.28 -10.53
CA ILE A 223 5.11 16.09 -11.62
C ILE A 223 4.10 16.33 -12.75
N LYS A 224 3.31 15.31 -13.14
CA LYS A 224 2.27 15.46 -14.18
C LYS A 224 1.21 16.49 -13.78
N LEU A 225 0.73 16.44 -12.53
CA LEU A 225 -0.26 17.38 -12.00
C LEU A 225 0.30 18.80 -11.89
N ILE A 226 1.49 18.97 -11.32
CA ILE A 226 2.15 20.30 -11.20
C ILE A 226 2.35 20.94 -12.57
N ALA A 227 2.95 20.22 -13.52
CA ALA A 227 3.30 20.78 -14.81
C ALA A 227 2.13 20.88 -15.80
N GLY A 228 1.05 20.11 -15.60
CA GLY A 228 -0.09 20.00 -16.51
C GLY A 228 0.20 19.13 -17.74
N ILE A 229 0.85 17.98 -17.54
CA ILE A 229 1.42 17.15 -18.62
C ILE A 229 1.01 15.67 -18.52
N GLY A 230 1.05 14.97 -19.66
CA GLY A 230 0.72 13.54 -19.73
C GLY A 230 -0.73 13.25 -19.36
N GLU A 231 -1.01 12.05 -18.85
CA GLU A 231 -2.34 11.68 -18.37
C GLU A 231 -2.23 11.16 -16.92
N SER A 232 -2.73 11.94 -15.96
CA SER A 232 -2.83 11.57 -14.54
C SER A 232 -3.63 10.28 -14.36
N LEU A 233 -3.34 9.49 -13.32
CA LEU A 233 -4.13 8.33 -12.90
C LEU A 233 -5.51 8.68 -12.29
N LEU A 234 -5.92 9.95 -12.29
CA LEU A 234 -7.30 10.33 -11.92
C LEU A 234 -8.33 9.48 -12.68
N GLY A 235 -9.23 8.81 -11.94
CA GLY A 235 -10.25 7.91 -12.50
C GLY A 235 -9.77 6.49 -12.85
N ARG A 236 -8.55 6.07 -12.46
CA ARG A 236 -8.10 4.67 -12.60
C ARG A 236 -6.98 4.27 -11.64
N VAL A 237 -7.05 3.04 -11.14
CA VAL A 237 -6.00 2.46 -10.28
C VAL A 237 -5.01 1.68 -11.14
N LEU A 238 -3.73 2.03 -11.06
CA LEU A 238 -2.63 1.21 -11.56
C LEU A 238 -2.34 0.11 -10.53
N VAL A 239 -2.51 -1.15 -10.92
CA VAL A 239 -2.23 -2.33 -10.09
C VAL A 239 -0.97 -3.02 -10.61
N ILE A 240 -0.02 -3.28 -9.71
CA ILE A 240 1.29 -3.88 -10.01
C ILE A 240 1.41 -5.22 -9.29
N ASP A 241 1.89 -6.24 -10.01
CA ASP A 241 2.37 -7.52 -9.48
C ASP A 241 3.86 -7.62 -9.84
N ALA A 242 4.72 -7.55 -8.83
CA ALA A 242 6.17 -7.53 -9.03
C ALA A 242 6.77 -8.91 -9.33
N LEU A 243 6.14 -10.01 -8.90
CA LEU A 243 6.63 -11.37 -9.17
C LEU A 243 6.36 -11.76 -10.63
N ARG A 244 5.23 -11.32 -11.19
CA ARG A 244 4.89 -11.51 -12.60
C ARG A 244 5.47 -10.42 -13.51
N GLY A 245 5.93 -9.30 -12.93
CA GLY A 245 6.38 -8.12 -13.68
C GLY A 245 5.26 -7.44 -14.47
N THR A 246 4.00 -7.60 -14.04
CA THR A 246 2.82 -7.10 -14.76
C THR A 246 2.22 -5.85 -14.13
N GLN A 247 1.77 -4.94 -14.98
CA GLN A 247 1.03 -3.74 -14.59
C GLN A 247 -0.29 -3.69 -15.36
N ARG A 248 -1.38 -3.31 -14.69
CA ARG A 248 -2.71 -3.17 -15.31
C ARG A 248 -3.44 -1.96 -14.73
N GLU A 249 -4.14 -1.21 -15.56
CA GLU A 249 -5.04 -0.15 -15.11
C GLU A 249 -6.45 -0.69 -14.91
N VAL A 250 -7.11 -0.26 -13.84
CA VAL A 250 -8.50 -0.60 -13.50
C VAL A 250 -9.31 0.70 -13.42
N PRO A 251 -10.40 0.87 -14.18
CA PRO A 251 -11.23 2.06 -14.06
C PRO A 251 -11.77 2.26 -12.65
N LEU A 252 -11.65 3.48 -12.12
CA LEU A 252 -12.22 3.90 -10.85
C LEU A 252 -13.30 4.96 -11.14
N ARG A 253 -14.46 4.85 -10.51
CA ARG A 253 -15.58 5.78 -10.70
C ARG A 253 -16.13 6.20 -9.35
N GLY A 254 -16.48 7.48 -9.22
CA GLY A 254 -17.16 7.99 -8.04
C GLY A 254 -18.50 7.28 -7.81
N ALA A 255 -18.88 7.05 -6.56
CA ALA A 255 -20.16 6.43 -6.21
C ALA A 255 -21.38 7.20 -6.76
N ALA A 256 -21.25 8.51 -7.01
CA ALA A 256 -22.28 9.33 -7.67
C ALA A 256 -22.47 9.00 -9.16
N ASP A 257 -21.43 8.49 -9.84
CA ASP A 257 -21.47 8.02 -11.24
C ASP A 257 -21.72 6.50 -11.34
N ALA A 258 -21.87 5.82 -10.20
CA ALA A 258 -22.27 4.42 -10.16
C ALA A 258 -23.75 4.30 -10.52
N VAL A 259 -24.03 3.98 -11.80
CA VAL A 259 -25.29 3.34 -12.18
C VAL A 259 -25.48 2.16 -11.23
N PRO A 260 -26.58 2.06 -10.47
CA PRO A 260 -26.77 1.00 -9.50
C PRO A 260 -26.59 -0.35 -10.21
N ALA A 261 -25.58 -1.11 -9.79
CA ALA A 261 -25.30 -2.41 -10.36
C ALA A 261 -26.58 -3.24 -10.27
N ALA A 262 -27.05 -3.76 -11.42
CA ALA A 262 -28.20 -4.65 -11.44
C ALA A 262 -27.97 -5.77 -10.41
N PRO A 263 -28.90 -6.02 -9.49
CA PRO A 263 -28.64 -6.83 -8.31
C PRO A 263 -28.14 -8.21 -8.71
N ALA A 264 -26.97 -8.59 -8.20
CA ALA A 264 -26.43 -9.93 -8.39
C ALA A 264 -27.46 -10.97 -7.89
N PRO A 265 -27.87 -11.95 -8.71
CA PRO A 265 -29.11 -12.69 -8.48
C PRO A 265 -28.92 -13.86 -7.50
N HIS A 266 -28.46 -13.59 -6.27
CA HIS A 266 -28.18 -14.61 -5.25
C HIS A 266 -28.89 -14.34 -3.92
N ALA A 267 -30.21 -14.55 -3.93
CA ALA A 267 -30.95 -15.03 -2.77
C ALA A 267 -31.65 -16.32 -3.19
N VAL A 268 -31.14 -17.48 -2.74
CA VAL A 268 -31.77 -18.79 -2.98
C VAL A 268 -31.96 -19.49 -1.64
N THR A 269 -33.21 -19.47 -1.17
CA THR A 269 -33.71 -20.31 -0.09
C THR A 269 -33.81 -21.78 -0.54
N ALA A 270 -33.91 -22.70 0.42
CA ALA A 270 -33.68 -24.14 0.24
C ALA A 270 -34.60 -24.88 -0.78
N ALA A 271 -34.08 -26.04 -1.21
CA ALA A 271 -34.58 -27.06 -2.16
C ALA A 271 -35.91 -27.76 -1.70
N PRO A 272 -36.54 -28.73 -2.43
CA PRO A 272 -36.05 -29.65 -3.50
C PRO A 272 -37.03 -29.81 -4.72
N THR A 273 -37.02 -30.78 -5.66
CA THR A 273 -36.35 -32.11 -5.89
C THR A 273 -36.05 -32.43 -7.37
N SER A 274 -34.94 -33.17 -7.63
CA SER A 274 -34.77 -34.27 -8.63
C SER A 274 -34.91 -34.06 -10.17
N PRO A 275 -34.26 -34.90 -11.02
CA PRO A 275 -33.63 -34.47 -12.30
C PRO A 275 -34.22 -35.11 -13.59
N PRO A 276 -33.66 -34.84 -14.80
CA PRO A 276 -32.65 -35.76 -15.35
C PRO A 276 -31.52 -35.18 -16.28
N SER A 277 -30.48 -36.00 -16.46
CA SER A 277 -29.53 -36.10 -17.61
C SER A 277 -28.54 -34.96 -17.97
N ALA A 278 -27.24 -35.29 -17.93
CA ALA A 278 -26.12 -34.56 -18.55
C ALA A 278 -25.72 -35.22 -19.91
N PRO A 279 -25.02 -34.53 -20.84
CA PRO A 279 -23.54 -34.41 -20.80
C PRO A 279 -22.99 -33.12 -21.47
N PRO A 280 -21.66 -32.95 -21.70
CA PRO A 280 -20.47 -33.40 -20.97
C PRO A 280 -19.66 -32.21 -20.40
N ALA A 281 -18.55 -32.51 -19.70
CA ALA A 281 -17.76 -31.53 -18.94
C ALA A 281 -16.95 -30.53 -19.81
N ALA A 282 -16.99 -29.26 -19.39
CA ALA A 282 -15.91 -28.29 -19.61
C ALA A 282 -15.22 -28.06 -18.25
N ALA A 283 -13.90 -28.14 -18.20
CA ALA A 283 -13.14 -28.03 -16.95
C ALA A 283 -13.28 -26.62 -16.35
N SER A 284 -13.86 -26.51 -15.15
CA SER A 284 -13.91 -25.24 -14.43
C SER A 284 -12.56 -24.94 -13.78
N ALA A 285 -12.07 -23.71 -13.91
CA ALA A 285 -10.99 -23.22 -13.07
C ALA A 285 -11.35 -23.39 -11.58
N PRO A 286 -10.37 -23.69 -10.70
CA PRO A 286 -10.64 -23.89 -9.28
C PRO A 286 -11.21 -22.61 -8.66
N ARG A 287 -12.34 -22.73 -7.96
CA ARG A 287 -12.86 -21.66 -7.10
C ARG A 287 -11.92 -21.50 -5.89
N PRO A 288 -11.66 -20.28 -5.41
CA PRO A 288 -10.89 -20.09 -4.18
C PRO A 288 -11.69 -20.65 -2.99
N THR A 289 -11.23 -21.76 -2.44
CA THR A 289 -11.78 -22.37 -1.22
C THR A 289 -11.36 -21.52 -0.03
N LEU A 290 -12.29 -20.72 0.51
CA LEU A 290 -12.07 -19.91 1.72
C LEU A 290 -11.46 -20.77 2.84
N ILE A 291 -10.33 -20.33 3.38
CA ILE A 291 -9.65 -21.00 4.50
C ILE A 291 -10.43 -20.70 5.77
N ALA A 292 -10.77 -21.74 6.51
CA ALA A 292 -11.52 -21.59 7.76
C ALA A 292 -10.60 -21.00 8.84
N GLU A 293 -11.10 -19.99 9.54
CA GLU A 293 -10.47 -19.43 10.74
C GLU A 293 -11.13 -20.03 11.98
N LEU A 294 -10.34 -20.64 12.85
CA LEU A 294 -10.79 -21.28 14.08
C LEU A 294 -10.48 -20.40 15.29
N THR A 295 -11.41 -20.32 16.23
CA THR A 295 -11.12 -19.81 17.58
C THR A 295 -10.20 -20.75 18.36
N VAL A 296 -9.62 -20.29 19.47
CA VAL A 296 -8.78 -21.13 20.35
C VAL A 296 -9.51 -22.40 20.80
N ALA A 297 -10.80 -22.30 21.18
CA ALA A 297 -11.61 -23.46 21.56
C ALA A 297 -11.78 -24.46 20.41
N GLN A 298 -12.11 -23.98 19.20
CA GLN A 298 -12.27 -24.84 18.02
C GLN A 298 -10.95 -25.47 17.55
N MET A 299 -9.81 -24.79 17.75
CA MET A 299 -8.49 -25.37 17.51
C MET A 299 -8.19 -26.51 18.47
N LEU A 300 -8.55 -26.38 19.75
CA LEU A 300 -8.38 -27.44 20.75
C LEU A 300 -9.31 -28.63 20.47
N GLU A 301 -10.59 -28.39 20.13
CA GLU A 301 -11.52 -29.43 19.67
C GLU A 301 -10.99 -30.17 18.42
N ALA A 302 -10.40 -29.44 17.46
CA ALA A 302 -9.77 -30.04 16.29
C ALA A 302 -8.54 -30.87 16.67
N GLN A 303 -7.69 -30.40 17.60
CA GLN A 303 -6.53 -31.14 18.10
C GLN A 303 -6.95 -32.44 18.81
N GLU A 304 -8.00 -32.41 19.64
CA GLU A 304 -8.58 -33.60 20.28
C GLU A 304 -9.19 -34.58 19.27
N ALA A 305 -9.73 -34.06 18.16
CA ALA A 305 -10.21 -34.86 17.03
C ALA A 305 -9.09 -35.41 16.12
N GLY A 306 -7.82 -35.14 16.43
CA GLY A 306 -6.66 -35.65 15.69
C GLY A 306 -6.09 -34.71 14.62
N ALA A 307 -6.43 -33.41 14.64
CA ALA A 307 -5.79 -32.45 13.74
C ALA A 307 -4.36 -32.11 14.19
N THR A 308 -3.42 -32.12 13.24
CA THR A 308 -2.04 -31.70 13.49
C THR A 308 -1.97 -30.16 13.60
N LEU A 309 -1.36 -29.67 14.68
CA LEU A 309 -1.08 -28.24 14.84
C LEU A 309 0.28 -27.89 14.21
N LEU A 310 0.31 -26.95 13.27
CA LEU A 310 1.54 -26.49 12.61
C LEU A 310 1.85 -25.03 12.98
N ASP A 311 2.96 -24.79 13.67
CA ASP A 311 3.45 -23.43 13.96
C ASP A 311 4.49 -22.99 12.92
N VAL A 312 4.12 -22.03 12.06
CA VAL A 312 4.98 -21.51 10.97
C VAL A 312 5.75 -20.24 11.33
N ARG A 313 5.92 -19.96 12.63
CA ARG A 313 6.74 -18.86 13.12
C ARG A 313 8.24 -19.16 12.98
N GLU A 314 9.02 -18.10 13.01
CA GLU A 314 10.48 -18.18 12.89
C GLU A 314 11.11 -18.65 14.20
N PRO A 315 12.33 -19.25 14.18
CA PRO A 315 12.94 -19.86 15.37
C PRO A 315 13.18 -18.92 16.55
N TRP A 316 13.20 -17.59 16.35
CA TRP A 316 13.31 -16.60 17.43
C TRP A 316 11.96 -16.25 18.06
N GLU A 317 10.84 -16.48 17.38
CA GLU A 317 9.51 -16.26 17.92
C GLU A 317 9.06 -17.43 18.81
N THR A 318 9.44 -18.65 18.44
CA THR A 318 9.05 -19.89 19.14
C THR A 318 9.88 -20.13 20.42
N GLN A 319 11.04 -19.48 20.55
CA GLN A 319 11.85 -19.46 21.79
C GLN A 319 11.08 -18.94 23.02
N SER A 320 10.10 -18.05 22.82
CA SER A 320 9.25 -17.52 23.89
C SER A 320 8.10 -18.45 24.30
N GLY A 321 7.90 -19.56 23.57
CA GLY A 321 6.82 -20.53 23.79
C GLY A 321 6.11 -20.93 22.49
N ILE A 322 5.50 -22.12 22.52
CA ILE A 322 4.69 -22.72 21.45
C ILE A 322 3.41 -23.31 22.03
N VAL A 323 2.41 -23.60 21.19
CA VAL A 323 1.21 -24.34 21.61
C VAL A 323 1.60 -25.80 21.88
N ALA A 324 1.09 -26.40 22.95
CA ALA A 324 1.45 -27.77 23.32
C ALA A 324 1.04 -28.75 22.21
N GLY A 325 2.00 -29.54 21.72
CA GLY A 325 1.79 -30.49 20.62
C GLY A 325 1.89 -29.91 19.21
N SER A 326 2.26 -28.63 19.03
CA SER A 326 2.51 -28.08 17.69
C SER A 326 3.84 -28.56 17.09
N VAL A 327 3.81 -29.00 15.83
CA VAL A 327 5.00 -29.16 14.99
C VAL A 327 5.47 -27.77 14.56
N VAL A 328 6.74 -27.45 14.75
CA VAL A 328 7.32 -26.14 14.42
C VAL A 328 8.12 -26.24 13.13
N VAL A 329 7.70 -25.54 12.07
CA VAL A 329 8.43 -25.46 10.79
C VAL A 329 8.29 -24.04 10.24
N PRO A 330 9.35 -23.21 10.22
CA PRO A 330 9.31 -21.85 9.71
C PRO A 330 8.72 -21.78 8.29
N LEU A 331 7.92 -20.75 7.99
CA LEU A 331 7.13 -20.71 6.75
C LEU A 331 7.95 -20.96 5.47
N GLN A 332 9.18 -20.44 5.37
CA GLN A 332 10.03 -20.64 4.19
C GLN A 332 10.50 -22.10 4.03
N GLU A 333 10.80 -22.78 5.14
CA GLU A 333 11.15 -24.21 5.15
C GLU A 333 9.92 -25.06 4.83
N PHE A 334 8.76 -24.70 5.39
CA PHE A 334 7.50 -25.36 5.08
C PHE A 334 7.11 -25.22 3.60
N LEU A 335 7.25 -24.04 3.01
CA LEU A 335 6.92 -23.82 1.59
C LEU A 335 7.93 -24.48 0.63
N ALA A 336 9.15 -24.80 1.09
CA ALA A 336 10.15 -25.51 0.30
C ALA A 336 9.83 -27.01 0.18
N ASP A 337 9.30 -27.63 1.24
CA ASP A 337 8.73 -28.99 1.20
C ASP A 337 7.43 -29.08 2.03
N PRO A 338 6.26 -28.78 1.44
CA PRO A 338 5.00 -28.87 2.16
C PRO A 338 4.55 -30.31 2.45
N GLY A 339 5.28 -31.34 1.97
CA GLY A 339 4.97 -32.75 2.18
C GLY A 339 5.61 -33.38 3.41
N GLN A 340 6.38 -32.60 4.18
CA GLN A 340 6.97 -33.04 5.45
C GLN A 340 5.92 -33.31 6.55
N LEU A 341 4.71 -32.76 6.39
CA LEU A 341 3.50 -33.15 7.13
C LEU A 341 2.73 -34.10 6.22
N GLY A 342 2.36 -35.28 6.74
CA GLY A 342 1.61 -36.28 5.98
C GLY A 342 0.25 -35.76 5.51
N ASP A 343 -0.23 -36.25 4.36
CA ASP A 343 -1.43 -35.72 3.71
C ASP A 343 -2.76 -36.26 4.30
N ASP A 344 -2.72 -37.13 5.32
CA ASP A 344 -3.88 -37.90 5.82
C ASP A 344 -4.69 -37.24 6.95
N GLU A 345 -4.15 -36.24 7.65
CA GLU A 345 -4.78 -35.59 8.82
C GLU A 345 -5.11 -34.10 8.55
N PRO A 346 -6.21 -33.56 9.12
CA PRO A 346 -6.48 -32.12 9.06
C PRO A 346 -5.36 -31.32 9.76
N VAL A 347 -5.03 -30.14 9.24
CA VAL A 347 -3.96 -29.29 9.79
C VAL A 347 -4.52 -27.94 10.23
N VAL A 348 -4.22 -27.52 11.46
CA VAL A 348 -4.50 -26.15 11.91
C VAL A 348 -3.19 -25.38 11.99
N VAL A 349 -3.07 -24.35 11.15
CA VAL A 349 -1.85 -23.55 11.06
C VAL A 349 -1.90 -22.34 12.00
N ILE A 350 -0.83 -22.18 12.77
CA ILE A 350 -0.58 -21.14 13.75
C ILE A 350 0.55 -20.25 13.21
N CYS A 351 0.39 -18.93 13.34
CA CYS A 351 1.50 -18.00 13.27
C CYS A 351 1.26 -16.84 14.23
N ALA A 352 2.08 -15.78 14.23
CA ALA A 352 1.91 -14.65 15.15
C ALA A 352 0.53 -13.96 15.02
N HIS A 353 0.08 -13.66 13.78
CA HIS A 353 -1.09 -12.82 13.49
C HIS A 353 -1.94 -13.32 12.28
N GLY A 354 -2.05 -14.64 12.09
CA GLY A 354 -2.85 -15.27 11.02
C GLY A 354 -2.32 -15.16 9.57
N VAL A 355 -1.54 -14.13 9.23
CA VAL A 355 -1.02 -13.88 7.86
C VAL A 355 -0.23 -15.06 7.29
N ARG A 356 0.91 -15.41 7.91
CA ARG A 356 1.77 -16.52 7.47
C ARG A 356 1.06 -17.87 7.49
N ALA A 357 0.08 -18.04 8.39
CA ALA A 357 -0.73 -19.24 8.47
C ALA A 357 -1.60 -19.43 7.21
N ARG A 358 -2.14 -18.36 6.61
CA ARG A 358 -2.85 -18.44 5.32
C ARG A 358 -1.95 -19.00 4.22
N HIS A 359 -0.71 -18.53 4.09
CA HIS A 359 0.19 -18.99 3.02
C HIS A 359 0.52 -20.49 3.12
N ALA A 360 0.79 -20.98 4.33
CA ALA A 360 0.96 -22.42 4.56
C ALA A 360 -0.35 -23.22 4.34
N ALA A 361 -1.50 -22.73 4.83
CA ALA A 361 -2.79 -23.38 4.61
C ALA A 361 -3.20 -23.42 3.12
N MET A 362 -2.82 -22.40 2.32
CA MET A 362 -2.97 -22.43 0.87
C MET A 362 -2.10 -23.52 0.22
N ALA A 363 -0.85 -23.68 0.65
CA ALA A 363 0.06 -24.71 0.14
C ALA A 363 -0.42 -26.13 0.49
N LEU A 364 -0.93 -26.34 1.71
CA LEU A 364 -1.56 -27.58 2.15
C LEU A 364 -2.82 -27.91 1.33
N ARG A 365 -3.74 -26.96 1.18
CA ARG A 365 -4.96 -27.15 0.38
C ARG A 365 -4.69 -27.39 -1.10
N ALA A 366 -3.61 -26.82 -1.65
CA ALA A 366 -3.17 -27.10 -3.02
C ALA A 366 -2.72 -28.56 -3.22
N ARG A 367 -2.37 -29.28 -2.15
CA ARG A 367 -2.07 -30.73 -2.14
C ARG A 367 -3.30 -31.59 -1.83
N GLY A 368 -4.42 -31.00 -1.42
CA GLY A 368 -5.63 -31.70 -1.02
C GLY A 368 -5.78 -31.91 0.50
N VAL A 369 -4.85 -31.41 1.31
CA VAL A 369 -4.92 -31.49 2.78
C VAL A 369 -5.94 -30.47 3.30
N ASP A 370 -6.81 -30.89 4.23
CA ASP A 370 -7.76 -29.97 4.87
C ASP A 370 -7.04 -29.09 5.90
N ALA A 371 -6.67 -27.87 5.47
CA ALA A 371 -6.01 -26.90 6.32
C ALA A 371 -6.94 -25.77 6.78
N SER A 372 -6.87 -25.43 8.06
CA SER A 372 -7.50 -24.27 8.69
C SER A 372 -6.44 -23.39 9.38
N ILE A 373 -6.79 -22.22 9.88
CA ILE A 373 -5.85 -21.33 10.61
C ILE A 373 -6.40 -20.90 11.97
N LEU A 374 -5.52 -20.64 12.93
CA LEU A 374 -5.90 -20.00 14.19
C LEU A 374 -6.21 -18.51 13.95
N ALA A 375 -7.46 -18.10 14.19
CA ALA A 375 -7.90 -16.71 14.12
C ALA A 375 -7.08 -15.84 15.09
N GLY A 376 -6.53 -14.72 14.60
CA GLY A 376 -5.66 -13.84 15.40
C GLY A 376 -4.26 -14.39 15.73
N GLY A 377 -3.96 -15.64 15.38
CA GLY A 377 -2.66 -16.27 15.66
C GLY A 377 -2.35 -16.47 17.14
N LEU A 378 -1.07 -16.62 17.50
CA LEU A 378 -0.67 -16.85 18.89
C LEU A 378 -1.04 -15.69 19.84
N ALA A 379 -1.22 -14.47 19.32
CA ALA A 379 -1.72 -13.35 20.12
C ALA A 379 -3.09 -13.69 20.78
N ALA A 380 -3.98 -14.36 20.04
CA ALA A 380 -5.27 -14.82 20.56
C ALA A 380 -5.13 -15.96 21.58
N TRP A 381 -4.14 -16.86 21.39
CA TRP A 381 -3.81 -17.92 22.37
C TRP A 381 -3.33 -17.35 23.71
N THR A 382 -2.58 -16.24 23.71
CA THR A 382 -2.07 -15.62 24.95
C THR A 382 -3.11 -14.80 25.73
N GLN A 383 -4.34 -14.66 25.22
CA GLN A 383 -5.41 -13.84 25.81
C GLN A 383 -6.63 -14.66 26.28
N GLY A 384 -6.67 -15.96 25.99
CA GLY A 384 -7.70 -16.92 26.43
C GLY A 384 -7.18 -17.89 27.48
#